data_AF-A0A7S2SXZ2-F1
#
_entry.id   AF-A0A7S2SXZ2-F1
#
_cell.length_a   1.000
_cell.length_b   1.000
_cell.length_c   1.000
_cell.angle_alpha   90.00
_cell.angle_beta   90.00
_cell.angle_gamma   90.00
#
_symmetry.space_group_name_H-M   'P 1'
#
loop_
_entity.id
_entity.type
_entity.pdbx_description
1 polymer ?
#
loop_
_entity_poly.entity_id
_entity_poly.type
_entity_poly.pdbx_seq_one_letter_code
_entity_poly.pdbx_strand_id
1 'polypeptide(L)'
;GAPVFVEGDKAPEAASGFLAELRGVMHSLYSHPSVVGWIPFNEGWGQFDTVDIFAWMQRYDPQRLVWVSGGNDFGIGAAFDRHVYPGPSFVRLEECRASVLGEFGGNGFAIPEHSWRSSADEGGAGGDNYDTFLDWGYAQVRTLKELEGHYQRQMTVLDGLVKQGLSAAIFTQLTDVESESNGLMTYDRKVMKLDPEVMKSFHGALYRSGSEAKQGLHEFGLHPSEGSKCPWEE
;
A
#
# COMPACT_ATOMS: atom_id res chain seq x y z
N GLY A 1 -8.03 -9.86 -12.09
CA GLY A 1 -8.62 -8.61 -11.55
C GLY A 1 -9.06 -8.89 -10.13
N ALA A 2 -8.90 -7.93 -9.20
CA ALA A 2 -9.48 -8.09 -7.87
C ALA A 2 -11.01 -8.21 -7.99
N PRO A 3 -11.68 -8.93 -7.07
CA PRO A 3 -13.13 -8.93 -7.01
C PRO A 3 -13.65 -7.50 -6.92
N VAL A 4 -14.66 -7.18 -7.74
CA VAL A 4 -15.45 -5.94 -7.58
C VAL A 4 -16.44 -6.23 -6.47
N PHE A 5 -16.28 -5.57 -5.34
CA PHE A 5 -17.22 -5.63 -4.23
C PHE A 5 -18.43 -4.75 -4.56
N VAL A 6 -19.62 -5.17 -4.20
CA VAL A 6 -20.78 -4.27 -4.23
C VAL A 6 -20.66 -3.36 -3.01
N GLU A 7 -20.85 -2.04 -3.18
CA GLU A 7 -20.91 -1.13 -2.04
C GLU A 7 -21.98 -1.63 -1.04
N GLY A 8 -21.64 -1.59 0.24
CA GLY A 8 -22.57 -2.04 1.27
C GLY A 8 -23.65 -0.98 1.54
N ASP A 9 -24.87 -1.43 1.81
CA ASP A 9 -25.88 -0.60 2.47
C ASP A 9 -25.51 -0.52 3.98
N LYS A 10 -25.19 0.69 4.46
CA LYS A 10 -24.76 0.91 5.85
C LYS A 10 -25.92 1.43 6.67
N ALA A 11 -26.11 0.82 7.84
CA ALA A 11 -27.03 1.33 8.85
C ALA A 11 -26.69 2.82 9.15
N PRO A 12 -27.69 3.72 9.26
CA PRO A 12 -27.45 5.16 9.42
C PRO A 12 -26.50 5.52 10.57
N GLU A 13 -26.56 4.77 11.67
CA GLU A 13 -25.67 4.95 12.82
C GLU A 13 -24.21 4.63 12.48
N ALA A 14 -23.96 3.54 11.75
CA ALA A 14 -22.63 3.15 11.32
C ALA A 14 -22.05 4.16 10.31
N ALA A 15 -22.86 4.62 9.34
CA ALA A 15 -22.47 5.65 8.40
C ALA A 15 -22.13 6.97 9.11
N SER A 16 -22.97 7.41 10.06
CA SER A 16 -22.72 8.62 10.86
C SER A 16 -21.47 8.49 11.73
N GLY A 17 -21.22 7.32 12.33
CA GLY A 17 -20.02 7.06 13.12
C GLY A 17 -18.76 7.16 12.28
N PHE A 18 -18.73 6.48 11.13
CA PHE A 18 -17.61 6.54 10.18
C PHE A 18 -17.32 7.98 9.75
N LEU A 19 -18.33 8.75 9.34
CA LEU A 19 -18.16 10.13 8.91
C LEU A 19 -17.65 11.04 10.04
N ALA A 20 -18.12 10.82 11.27
CA ALA A 20 -17.66 11.57 12.43
C ALA A 20 -16.18 11.29 12.73
N GLU A 21 -15.75 10.02 12.69
CA GLU A 21 -14.36 9.61 12.89
C GLU A 21 -13.45 10.10 11.76
N LEU A 22 -13.86 9.92 10.50
CA LEU A 22 -13.13 10.41 9.33
C LEU A 22 -12.90 11.91 9.40
N ARG A 23 -13.94 12.69 9.73
CA ARG A 23 -13.81 14.12 9.97
C ARG A 23 -12.88 14.43 11.13
N GLY A 24 -12.96 13.67 12.22
CA GLY A 24 -12.07 13.80 13.37
C GLY A 24 -10.61 13.66 12.97
N VAL A 25 -10.26 12.59 12.25
CA VAL A 25 -8.91 12.34 11.75
C VAL A 25 -8.42 13.47 10.86
N MET A 26 -9.19 13.84 9.83
CA MET A 26 -8.83 14.93 8.92
C MET A 26 -8.65 16.26 9.65
N HIS A 27 -9.56 16.58 10.58
CA HIS A 27 -9.49 17.81 11.36
C HIS A 27 -8.24 17.87 12.25
N SER A 28 -7.97 16.81 13.00
CA SER A 28 -6.82 16.73 13.92
C SER A 28 -5.48 16.81 13.17
N LEU A 29 -5.44 16.40 11.90
CA LEU A 29 -4.24 16.38 11.08
C LEU A 29 -4.17 17.53 10.07
N TYR A 30 -5.17 18.42 10.02
CA TYR A 30 -5.34 19.45 8.99
C TYR A 30 -4.12 20.38 8.84
N SER A 31 -3.39 20.66 9.92
CA SER A 31 -2.21 21.55 9.89
C SER A 31 -0.87 20.82 9.70
N HIS A 32 -0.88 19.54 9.33
CA HIS A 32 0.35 18.76 9.12
C HIS A 32 0.68 18.68 7.62
N PRO A 33 1.72 19.39 7.15
CA PRO A 33 2.09 19.39 5.73
C PRO A 33 2.73 18.07 5.27
N SER A 34 3.16 17.21 6.21
CA SER A 34 3.66 15.86 5.91
C SER A 34 2.56 14.88 5.50
N VAL A 35 1.28 15.23 5.73
CA VAL A 35 0.14 14.46 5.23
C VAL A 35 -0.21 14.97 3.83
N VAL A 36 0.01 14.13 2.83
CA VAL A 36 -0.13 14.50 1.41
C VAL A 36 -1.45 14.06 0.78
N GLY A 37 -2.20 13.17 1.44
CA GLY A 37 -3.48 12.71 0.93
C GLY A 37 -4.29 11.88 1.93
N TRP A 38 -5.53 11.60 1.55
CA TRP A 38 -6.52 10.88 2.34
C TRP A 38 -7.08 9.69 1.57
N ILE A 39 -7.16 8.53 2.23
CA ILE A 39 -7.68 7.29 1.67
C ILE A 39 -8.79 6.79 2.61
N PRO A 40 -10.09 6.96 2.28
CA PRO A 40 -11.17 6.59 3.19
C PRO A 40 -11.46 5.08 3.19
N PHE A 41 -11.09 4.36 2.13
CA PHE A 41 -11.41 2.94 1.95
C PHE A 41 -10.23 2.13 1.43
N ASN A 42 -10.11 0.91 1.95
CA ASN A 42 -9.08 -0.06 1.60
C ASN A 42 -9.71 -1.36 1.11
N GLU A 43 -9.30 -1.84 -0.07
CA GLU A 43 -9.73 -3.12 -0.66
C GLU A 43 -11.25 -3.33 -0.74
N GLY A 44 -12.05 -2.25 -0.69
CA GLY A 44 -13.51 -2.32 -0.66
C GLY A 44 -14.10 -2.76 0.69
N TRP A 45 -13.29 -2.94 1.72
CA TRP A 45 -13.77 -3.33 3.05
C TRP A 45 -14.60 -2.23 3.67
N GLY A 46 -15.87 -2.56 3.93
CA GLY A 46 -16.80 -1.62 4.54
C GLY A 46 -17.18 -0.42 3.65
N GLN A 47 -16.80 -0.42 2.37
CA GLN A 47 -16.99 0.68 1.43
C GLN A 47 -18.48 0.96 1.16
N PHE A 48 -18.85 2.24 1.16
CA PHE A 48 -20.22 2.74 0.94
C PHE A 48 -20.17 4.21 0.53
N ASP A 49 -21.20 4.68 -0.19
CA ASP A 49 -21.38 6.07 -0.63
C ASP A 49 -20.08 6.74 -1.14
N THR A 50 -19.23 5.99 -1.85
CA THR A 50 -17.83 6.36 -2.08
C THR A 50 -17.71 7.71 -2.77
N VAL A 51 -18.53 7.97 -3.79
CA VAL A 51 -18.52 9.21 -4.56
C VAL A 51 -18.89 10.42 -3.68
N ASP A 52 -19.90 10.27 -2.83
CA ASP A 52 -20.37 11.36 -1.95
C ASP A 52 -19.37 11.66 -0.84
N ILE A 53 -18.79 10.61 -0.23
CA ILE A 53 -17.75 10.73 0.79
C ILE A 53 -16.52 11.40 0.20
N PHE A 54 -16.08 10.94 -0.98
CA PHE A 54 -14.97 11.55 -1.71
C PHE A 54 -15.20 13.04 -1.99
N ALA A 55 -16.37 13.40 -2.52
CA ALA A 55 -16.72 14.78 -2.80
C ALA A 55 -16.78 15.64 -1.53
N TRP A 56 -17.25 15.08 -0.42
CA TRP A 56 -17.21 15.75 0.88
C TRP A 56 -15.77 15.96 1.37
N MET A 57 -14.89 14.96 1.27
CA MET A 57 -13.49 15.07 1.68
C MET A 57 -12.74 16.13 0.88
N GLN A 58 -12.91 16.17 -0.44
CA GLN A 58 -12.30 17.20 -1.29
C GLN A 58 -12.75 18.61 -0.90
N ARG A 59 -14.05 18.80 -0.57
CA ARG A 59 -14.55 20.10 -0.09
C ARG A 59 -14.03 20.45 1.30
N TYR A 60 -13.86 19.44 2.17
CA TYR A 60 -13.43 19.65 3.55
C TYR A 60 -11.95 20.02 3.64
N ASP A 61 -11.11 19.38 2.82
CA ASP A 61 -9.67 19.60 2.77
C ASP A 61 -9.16 19.66 1.33
N PRO A 62 -9.36 20.81 0.64
CA PRO A 62 -8.99 20.96 -0.77
C PRO A 62 -7.47 21.04 -1.00
N GLN A 63 -6.66 20.98 0.07
CA GLN A 63 -5.19 21.09 -0.02
C GLN A 63 -4.50 19.74 -0.21
N ARG A 64 -5.23 18.62 -0.06
CA ARG A 64 -4.68 17.27 -0.08
C ARG A 64 -5.36 16.41 -1.12
N LEU A 65 -4.61 15.43 -1.63
CA LEU A 65 -5.11 14.45 -2.58
C LEU A 65 -6.09 13.49 -1.89
N VAL A 66 -7.07 12.99 -2.62
CA VAL A 66 -8.00 11.97 -2.12
C VAL A 66 -8.13 10.87 -3.16
N TRP A 67 -8.16 9.60 -2.76
CA TRP A 67 -8.46 8.45 -3.62
C TRP A 67 -8.88 7.23 -2.77
N VAL A 68 -9.29 6.13 -3.42
CA VAL A 68 -9.60 4.84 -2.77
C VAL A 68 -8.54 3.80 -3.12
N SER A 69 -8.21 2.90 -2.18
CA SER A 69 -7.08 1.97 -2.33
C SER A 69 -7.51 0.53 -2.57
N GLY A 70 -6.84 -0.18 -3.49
CA GLY A 70 -6.83 -1.65 -3.63
C GLY A 70 -8.11 -2.35 -4.11
N GLY A 71 -9.28 -1.73 -3.94
CA GLY A 71 -10.59 -2.37 -4.11
C GLY A 71 -11.38 -1.85 -5.31
N ASN A 72 -12.63 -1.46 -5.04
CA ASN A 72 -13.48 -0.84 -6.05
C ASN A 72 -12.97 0.54 -6.39
N ASP A 73 -12.86 0.78 -7.70
CA ASP A 73 -12.52 2.06 -8.27
C ASP A 73 -13.75 2.65 -8.97
N PHE A 74 -14.05 3.92 -8.69
CA PHE A 74 -15.19 4.66 -9.25
C PHE A 74 -14.76 5.68 -10.31
N GLY A 75 -13.49 5.65 -10.73
CA GLY A 75 -12.96 6.62 -11.69
C GLY A 75 -12.77 8.03 -11.11
N ILE A 76 -12.75 8.14 -9.78
CA ILE A 76 -12.61 9.40 -9.03
C ILE A 76 -11.29 9.43 -8.27
N GLY A 77 -10.82 10.64 -7.93
CA GLY A 77 -9.66 10.84 -7.08
C GLY A 77 -8.34 10.91 -7.81
N ALA A 78 -7.31 11.27 -7.07
CA ALA A 78 -6.00 11.62 -7.59
C ALA A 78 -5.17 10.42 -8.10
N ALA A 79 -5.56 9.19 -7.76
CA ALA A 79 -4.81 7.99 -8.08
C ALA A 79 -5.71 6.82 -8.49
N PHE A 80 -5.19 6.01 -9.41
CA PHE A 80 -5.65 4.65 -9.64
C PHE A 80 -4.75 3.72 -8.84
N ASP A 81 -5.29 3.19 -7.75
CA ASP A 81 -4.54 2.43 -6.76
C ASP A 81 -4.91 0.94 -6.81
N ARG A 82 -3.88 0.07 -6.88
CA ARG A 82 -4.03 -1.38 -6.89
C ARG A 82 -3.15 -2.03 -5.85
N HIS A 83 -3.71 -3.05 -5.20
CA HIS A 83 -2.95 -3.97 -4.36
C HIS A 83 -2.59 -5.20 -5.19
N VAL A 84 -1.31 -5.57 -5.20
CA VAL A 84 -0.84 -6.74 -5.92
C VAL A 84 0.15 -7.50 -5.06
N TYR A 85 -0.32 -8.63 -4.54
CA TYR A 85 0.49 -9.52 -3.73
C TYR A 85 0.93 -10.79 -4.48
N PRO A 86 2.19 -11.25 -4.32
CA PRO A 86 3.25 -10.53 -3.61
C PRO A 86 3.77 -9.32 -4.41
N GLY A 87 3.55 -9.27 -5.72
CA GLY A 87 3.98 -8.15 -6.57
C GLY A 87 5.50 -7.87 -6.51
N PRO A 88 5.94 -6.66 -6.89
CA PRO A 88 5.17 -5.60 -7.51
C PRO A 88 4.78 -5.96 -8.95
N SER A 89 3.73 -5.33 -9.48
CA SER A 89 3.31 -5.51 -10.87
C SER A 89 2.87 -4.19 -11.49
N PHE A 90 2.77 -4.16 -12.81
CA PHE A 90 2.35 -2.97 -13.53
C PHE A 90 0.92 -2.57 -13.14
N VAL A 91 0.78 -1.31 -12.75
CA VAL A 91 -0.50 -0.63 -12.56
C VAL A 91 -0.71 0.28 -13.75
N ARG A 92 -1.88 0.17 -14.40
CA ARG A 92 -2.15 0.91 -15.64
C ARG A 92 -1.96 2.41 -15.43
N LEU A 93 -1.45 3.07 -16.46
CA LEU A 93 -1.37 4.52 -16.49
C LEU A 93 -2.72 5.08 -16.91
N GLU A 94 -3.05 6.24 -16.34
CA GLU A 94 -4.19 7.04 -16.74
C GLU A 94 -3.73 8.48 -16.90
N GLU A 95 -4.38 9.22 -17.80
CA GLU A 95 -4.05 10.61 -18.05
C GLU A 95 -4.24 11.44 -16.77
N CYS A 96 -5.35 11.22 -16.08
CA CYS A 96 -5.85 12.10 -15.01
C CYS A 96 -5.63 11.58 -13.60
N ARG A 97 -4.96 10.44 -13.42
CA ARG A 97 -4.76 9.81 -12.11
C ARG A 97 -3.39 9.18 -12.03
N ALA A 98 -2.72 9.38 -10.91
CA ALA A 98 -1.44 8.75 -10.63
C ALA A 98 -1.59 7.22 -10.62
N SER A 99 -0.63 6.52 -11.23
CA SER A 99 -0.56 5.05 -11.13
C SER A 99 0.09 4.66 -9.80
N VAL A 100 -0.67 3.99 -8.93
CA VAL A 100 -0.24 3.67 -7.56
C VAL A 100 -0.37 2.18 -7.28
N LEU A 101 0.70 1.61 -6.74
CA LEU A 101 0.72 0.27 -6.17
C LEU A 101 0.59 0.39 -4.64
N GLY A 102 -0.64 0.60 -4.14
CA GLY A 102 -0.90 0.95 -2.75
C GLY A 102 -0.58 -0.14 -1.75
N GLU A 103 -0.51 -1.40 -2.19
CA GLU A 103 0.11 -2.47 -1.41
C GLU A 103 0.78 -3.51 -2.34
N PHE A 104 1.99 -3.89 -1.98
CA PHE A 104 2.69 -5.08 -2.49
C PHE A 104 3.60 -5.65 -1.41
N GLY A 105 4.26 -6.76 -1.67
CA GLY A 105 5.12 -7.45 -0.71
C GLY A 105 4.41 -8.65 -0.12
N GLY A 106 4.19 -8.65 1.19
CA GLY A 106 3.56 -9.79 1.83
C GLY A 106 4.46 -11.02 1.93
N ASN A 107 5.78 -10.78 2.07
CA ASN A 107 6.79 -11.83 2.19
C ASN A 107 6.79 -12.39 3.62
N GLY A 108 6.04 -13.48 3.86
CA GLY A 108 5.92 -14.14 5.14
C GLY A 108 7.23 -14.81 5.58
N PHE A 109 7.74 -14.40 6.74
CA PHE A 109 8.84 -15.07 7.45
C PHE A 109 8.68 -14.87 8.96
N ALA A 110 8.21 -15.89 9.67
CA ALA A 110 8.05 -15.86 11.12
C ALA A 110 9.39 -16.11 11.84
N ILE A 111 9.58 -15.45 12.98
CA ILE A 111 10.67 -15.74 13.93
C ILE A 111 10.00 -16.22 15.22
N PRO A 112 10.04 -17.53 15.55
CA PRO A 112 9.18 -18.13 16.57
C PRO A 112 9.19 -17.42 17.93
N GLU A 113 10.36 -17.00 18.42
CA GLU A 113 10.50 -16.32 19.72
C GLU A 113 9.94 -14.89 19.72
N HIS A 114 9.61 -14.37 18.54
CA HIS A 114 9.12 -13.02 18.30
C HIS A 114 7.81 -13.00 17.50
N SER A 115 7.13 -14.15 17.38
CA SER A 115 5.80 -14.27 16.77
C SER A 115 4.68 -14.01 17.78
N TRP A 116 3.49 -13.65 17.30
CA TRP A 116 2.28 -13.50 18.13
C TRP A 116 1.88 -14.81 18.82
N ARG A 117 1.93 -15.91 18.07
CA ARG A 117 1.71 -17.26 18.61
C ARG A 117 3.02 -17.74 19.22
N SER A 118 3.00 -18.14 20.49
CA SER A 118 4.17 -18.81 21.06
C SER A 118 4.25 -20.23 20.51
N SER A 119 5.47 -20.76 20.35
CA SER A 119 5.71 -22.18 20.05
C SER A 119 5.12 -23.13 21.11
N ALA A 120 4.70 -22.62 22.28
CA ALA A 120 4.03 -23.39 23.32
C ALA A 120 2.51 -23.50 23.12
N ASP A 121 1.88 -22.62 22.35
CA ASP A 121 0.42 -22.57 22.25
C ASP A 121 -0.17 -23.58 21.25
N GLU A 122 0.59 -23.99 20.23
CA GLU A 122 0.16 -25.02 19.27
C GLU A 122 1.36 -25.80 18.70
N GLY A 123 1.85 -26.83 19.40
CA GLY A 123 2.51 -28.04 18.84
C GLY A 123 3.56 -27.93 17.72
N GLY A 124 4.10 -26.75 17.42
CA GLY A 124 4.95 -26.47 16.25
C GLY A 124 6.37 -26.94 16.45
N ALA A 125 6.88 -27.73 15.51
CA ALA A 125 8.17 -28.40 15.59
C ALA A 125 9.34 -27.40 15.71
N GLY A 126 10.04 -27.46 16.84
CA GLY A 126 11.35 -26.85 17.01
C GLY A 126 12.42 -27.66 16.27
N GLY A 127 13.17 -26.99 15.39
CA GLY A 127 14.33 -27.53 14.69
C GLY A 127 14.83 -26.58 13.61
N ASP A 128 16.04 -26.82 13.12
CA ASP A 128 16.78 -26.01 12.13
C ASP A 128 16.07 -25.91 10.76
N ASN A 129 14.97 -26.65 10.59
CA ASN A 129 13.94 -26.46 9.59
C ASN A 129 12.72 -25.85 10.26
N TYR A 130 12.63 -24.52 10.26
CA TYR A 130 11.45 -23.80 10.69
C TYR A 130 10.30 -24.15 9.75
N ASP A 131 9.34 -24.92 10.24
CA ASP A 131 8.07 -25.13 9.58
C ASP A 131 7.30 -23.80 9.67
N THR A 132 7.65 -22.84 8.80
CA THR A 132 7.06 -21.49 8.68
C THR A 132 5.58 -21.52 8.23
N PHE A 133 4.93 -22.68 8.33
CA PHE A 133 3.58 -22.94 7.86
C PHE A 133 2.50 -22.58 8.89
N LEU A 134 2.88 -22.04 10.06
CA LEU A 134 1.95 -21.60 11.10
C LEU A 134 1.48 -20.14 10.92
N ASP A 135 2.23 -19.31 10.19
CA ASP A 135 1.93 -17.90 9.98
C ASP A 135 1.68 -17.58 8.49
N TRP A 136 0.76 -16.66 8.23
CA TRP A 136 0.28 -16.35 6.88
C TRP A 136 1.11 -15.24 6.22
N GLY A 137 1.40 -15.42 4.92
CA GLY A 137 1.99 -14.42 4.03
C GLY A 137 1.75 -14.80 2.57
N TYR A 138 1.67 -13.80 1.69
CA TYR A 138 1.37 -13.98 0.26
C TYR A 138 2.49 -14.67 -0.54
N ALA A 139 3.74 -14.59 -0.04
CA ALA A 139 4.84 -15.44 -0.43
C ALA A 139 5.59 -15.91 0.82
N GLN A 140 5.83 -17.21 0.98
CA GLN A 140 6.61 -17.72 2.11
C GLN A 140 8.07 -17.93 1.74
N VAL A 141 8.97 -17.53 2.62
CA VAL A 141 10.41 -17.75 2.53
C VAL A 141 10.89 -18.47 3.79
N ARG A 142 11.98 -19.24 3.69
CA ARG A 142 12.44 -20.13 4.77
C ARG A 142 13.62 -19.59 5.56
N THR A 143 14.27 -18.55 5.06
CA THR A 143 15.43 -17.93 5.71
C THR A 143 15.45 -16.42 5.51
N LEU A 144 16.13 -15.70 6.40
CA LEU A 144 16.40 -14.26 6.23
C LEU A 144 17.10 -13.94 4.90
N LYS A 145 17.98 -14.83 4.44
CA LYS A 145 18.66 -14.68 3.14
C LYS A 145 17.70 -14.81 1.96
N GLU A 146 16.75 -15.73 2.03
CA GLU A 146 15.70 -15.84 1.02
C GLU A 146 14.75 -14.64 1.03
N LEU A 147 14.41 -14.11 2.22
CA LEU A 147 13.65 -12.88 2.39
C LEU A 147 14.35 -11.70 1.70
N GLU A 148 15.63 -11.50 1.99
CA GLU A 148 16.45 -10.44 1.38
C GLU A 148 16.50 -10.58 -0.14
N GLY A 149 16.77 -11.79 -0.64
CA GLY A 149 16.78 -12.05 -2.08
C GLY A 149 15.43 -11.82 -2.75
N HIS A 150 14.32 -12.13 -2.06
CA HIS A 150 12.97 -11.84 -2.56
C HIS A 150 12.71 -10.34 -2.62
N TYR A 151 13.02 -9.63 -1.55
CA TYR A 151 12.90 -8.18 -1.47
C TYR A 151 13.75 -7.47 -2.54
N GLN A 152 14.99 -7.91 -2.77
CA GLN A 152 15.86 -7.38 -3.82
C GLN A 152 15.26 -7.53 -5.21
N ARG A 153 14.67 -8.71 -5.52
CA ARG A 153 13.99 -8.93 -6.80
C ARG A 153 12.78 -8.01 -6.95
N GLN A 154 12.00 -7.82 -5.88
CA GLN A 154 10.88 -6.89 -5.87
C GLN A 154 11.33 -5.46 -6.15
N MET A 155 12.40 -4.98 -5.52
CA MET A 155 12.96 -3.65 -5.79
C MET A 155 13.47 -3.50 -7.23
N THR A 156 14.03 -4.56 -7.81
CA THR A 156 14.49 -4.56 -9.21
C THR A 156 13.32 -4.44 -10.19
N VAL A 157 12.22 -5.17 -9.95
CA VAL A 157 11.00 -5.06 -10.76
C VAL A 157 10.38 -3.66 -10.58
N LEU A 158 10.32 -3.18 -9.33
CA LEU A 158 9.79 -1.86 -9.01
C LEU A 158 10.54 -0.74 -9.74
N ASP A 159 11.87 -0.83 -9.82
CA ASP A 159 12.69 0.12 -10.59
C ASP A 159 12.26 0.22 -12.06
N GLY A 160 11.99 -0.93 -12.69
CA GLY A 160 11.47 -0.99 -14.05
C GLY A 160 10.06 -0.40 -14.19
N LEU A 161 9.20 -0.54 -13.18
CA LEU A 161 7.86 0.05 -13.16
C LEU A 161 7.88 1.56 -12.95
N VAL A 162 8.77 2.07 -12.10
CA VAL A 162 8.99 3.51 -11.91
C VAL A 162 9.40 4.16 -13.23
N LYS A 163 10.31 3.54 -13.99
CA LYS A 163 10.69 4.01 -15.34
C LYS A 163 9.54 4.03 -16.35
N GLN A 164 8.50 3.23 -16.10
CA GLN A 164 7.28 3.16 -16.90
C GLN A 164 6.17 4.07 -16.38
N GLY A 165 6.42 4.91 -15.38
CA GLY A 165 5.46 5.90 -14.89
C GLY A 165 4.67 5.49 -13.65
N LEU A 166 5.02 4.39 -12.97
CA LEU A 166 4.49 4.12 -11.63
C LEU A 166 4.88 5.27 -10.69
N SER A 167 3.89 5.90 -10.07
CA SER A 167 4.06 7.13 -9.29
C SER A 167 4.32 6.85 -7.81
N ALA A 168 3.77 5.78 -7.26
CA ALA A 168 4.01 5.37 -5.88
C ALA A 168 3.87 3.85 -5.71
N ALA A 169 4.55 3.32 -4.69
CA ALA A 169 4.43 1.93 -4.26
C ALA A 169 4.65 1.82 -2.76
N ILE A 170 3.82 1.02 -2.08
CA ILE A 170 3.90 0.82 -0.62
C ILE A 170 4.10 -0.66 -0.32
N PHE A 171 5.17 -0.98 0.39
CA PHE A 171 5.44 -2.33 0.85
C PHE A 171 4.63 -2.62 2.11
N THR A 172 3.79 -3.65 2.06
CA THR A 172 3.19 -4.24 3.27
C THR A 172 4.17 -5.27 3.83
N GLN A 173 4.63 -5.14 5.08
CA GLN A 173 4.33 -4.09 6.07
C GLN A 173 5.53 -3.80 6.99
N LEU A 174 5.42 -2.82 7.88
CA LEU A 174 6.54 -2.43 8.76
C LEU A 174 6.81 -3.48 9.86
N THR A 175 5.78 -3.98 10.53
CA THR A 175 5.89 -4.94 11.65
C THR A 175 4.95 -6.09 11.42
N ASP A 176 5.26 -7.28 11.92
CA ASP A 176 4.28 -8.36 11.98
C ASP A 176 3.06 -7.95 12.82
N VAL A 177 1.89 -8.40 12.40
CA VAL A 177 0.62 -8.13 13.08
C VAL A 177 -0.10 -9.46 13.29
N GLU A 178 -0.25 -9.85 14.55
CA GLU A 178 -0.85 -11.12 14.94
C GLU A 178 -0.24 -12.31 14.16
N SER A 179 -1.04 -13.09 13.42
CA SER A 179 -0.55 -14.20 12.59
C SER A 179 -0.03 -13.80 11.22
N GLU A 180 -0.06 -12.52 10.86
CA GLU A 180 0.51 -12.00 9.61
C GLU A 180 1.99 -11.67 9.82
N SER A 181 2.86 -12.59 9.40
CA SER A 181 4.30 -12.55 9.68
C SER A 181 5.14 -11.99 8.52
N ASN A 182 4.57 -11.06 7.74
CA ASN A 182 5.19 -10.48 6.54
C ASN A 182 5.76 -9.06 6.78
N GLY A 183 5.86 -8.64 8.03
CA GLY A 183 6.48 -7.38 8.41
C GLY A 183 7.99 -7.37 8.22
N LEU A 184 8.55 -6.19 7.97
CA LEU A 184 10.00 -5.99 7.98
C LEU A 184 10.57 -6.24 9.37
N MET A 185 9.83 -5.89 10.43
CA MET A 185 10.16 -6.15 11.83
C MET A 185 9.24 -7.23 12.41
N THR A 186 9.72 -7.89 13.44
CA THR A 186 8.95 -8.85 14.24
C THR A 186 7.81 -8.22 15.04
N TYR A 187 6.88 -9.06 15.52
CA TYR A 187 5.66 -8.65 16.21
C TYR A 187 5.95 -7.79 17.46
N ASP A 188 6.95 -8.19 18.25
CA ASP A 188 7.39 -7.46 19.45
C ASP A 188 8.31 -6.26 19.14
N ARG A 189 8.59 -6.02 17.85
CA ARG A 189 9.44 -4.93 17.33
C ARG A 189 10.89 -5.00 17.81
N LYS A 190 11.38 -6.15 18.26
CA LYS A 190 12.76 -6.30 18.76
C LYS A 190 13.76 -6.73 17.68
N VAL A 191 13.29 -7.45 16.67
CA VAL A 191 14.14 -7.95 15.58
C VAL A 191 13.72 -7.33 14.26
N MET A 192 14.71 -6.74 13.58
CA MET A 192 14.63 -6.24 12.22
C MET A 192 15.01 -7.39 11.27
N LYS A 193 14.06 -7.90 10.47
CA LYS A 193 14.27 -9.06 9.59
C LYS A 193 15.08 -8.72 8.33
N LEU A 194 15.05 -7.47 7.89
CA LEU A 194 15.88 -6.97 6.79
C LEU A 194 16.72 -5.79 7.26
N ASP A 195 18.03 -5.85 7.03
CA ASP A 195 18.95 -4.78 7.40
C ASP A 195 18.58 -3.46 6.70
N PRO A 196 18.36 -2.36 7.44
CA PRO A 196 18.05 -1.05 6.87
C PRO A 196 19.08 -0.54 5.86
N GLU A 197 20.37 -0.81 6.05
CA GLU A 197 21.41 -0.40 5.10
C GLU A 197 21.34 -1.22 3.80
N VAL A 198 20.96 -2.50 3.88
CA VAL A 198 20.70 -3.33 2.69
C VAL A 198 19.46 -2.81 1.94
N MET A 199 18.35 -2.54 2.64
CA MET A 199 17.15 -1.97 2.01
C MET A 199 17.43 -0.63 1.33
N LYS A 200 18.14 0.27 2.01
CA LYS A 200 18.56 1.56 1.49
C LYS A 200 19.40 1.43 0.22
N SER A 201 20.28 0.41 0.13
CA SER A 201 21.08 0.15 -1.06
C SER A 201 20.20 -0.16 -2.29
N PHE A 202 19.09 -0.87 -2.09
CA PHE A 202 18.13 -1.17 -3.16
C PHE A 202 17.27 0.06 -3.51
N HIS A 203 16.83 0.84 -2.52
CA HIS A 203 16.03 2.04 -2.75
C HIS A 203 16.77 3.12 -3.52
N GLY A 204 18.10 3.17 -3.41
CA GLY A 204 18.92 4.15 -4.14
C GLY A 204 18.70 4.13 -5.66
N ALA A 205 18.35 2.98 -6.25
CA ALA A 205 18.01 2.88 -7.67
C ALA A 205 16.67 3.58 -7.99
N LEU A 206 15.67 3.37 -7.12
CA LEU A 206 14.31 3.91 -7.31
C LEU A 206 14.31 5.44 -7.36
N TYR A 207 15.08 6.11 -6.49
CA TYR A 207 15.17 7.57 -6.47
C TYR A 207 15.79 8.15 -7.75
N ARG A 208 16.79 7.46 -8.32
CA ARG A 208 17.39 7.87 -9.61
C ARG A 208 16.38 7.70 -10.74
N SER A 209 15.78 6.52 -10.83
CA SER A 209 14.79 6.19 -11.85
C SER A 209 13.56 7.11 -11.81
N GLY A 210 13.06 7.46 -10.62
CA GLY A 210 11.96 8.42 -10.49
C GLY A 210 12.31 9.84 -10.94
N SER A 211 13.56 10.26 -10.71
CA SER A 211 14.05 11.57 -11.18
C SER A 211 14.16 11.63 -12.70
N GLU A 212 14.62 10.54 -13.34
CA GLU A 212 14.74 10.41 -14.81
C GLU A 212 13.36 10.28 -15.48
N ALA A 213 12.46 9.45 -14.93
CA ALA A 213 11.11 9.25 -15.47
C ALA A 213 10.30 10.55 -15.53
N LYS A 214 10.45 11.42 -14.51
CA LYS A 214 9.82 12.74 -14.49
C LYS A 214 10.20 13.60 -15.70
N GLN A 215 11.41 13.45 -16.22
CA GLN A 215 11.85 14.18 -17.42
C GLN A 215 11.23 13.58 -18.69
N GLY A 216 11.23 12.26 -18.81
CA GLY A 216 10.73 11.56 -20.00
C GLY A 216 9.21 11.62 -20.21
N LEU A 217 8.40 11.56 -19.15
CA LEU A 217 6.92 11.54 -19.28
C LEU A 217 6.36 12.82 -19.92
N HIS A 218 7.01 13.98 -19.70
CA HIS A 218 6.66 15.23 -20.38
C HIS A 218 7.01 15.19 -21.88
N GLU A 219 8.11 14.53 -22.26
CA GLU A 219 8.55 14.43 -23.66
C GLU A 219 7.63 13.52 -24.50
N PHE A 220 7.01 12.51 -23.88
CA PHE A 220 6.13 11.56 -24.57
C PHE A 220 4.64 11.94 -24.55
N GLY A 221 4.27 13.09 -23.96
CA GLY A 221 2.87 13.55 -23.92
C GLY A 221 1.95 12.64 -23.10
N LEU A 222 2.50 11.92 -22.11
CA LEU A 222 1.74 11.04 -21.20
C LEU A 222 1.23 11.77 -19.95
N HIS A 223 1.53 13.07 -19.82
CA HIS A 223 0.90 13.96 -18.86
C HIS A 223 -0.23 14.76 -19.52
N PRO A 224 -1.31 15.10 -18.80
CA PRO A 224 -2.31 16.04 -19.27
C PRO A 224 -1.63 17.32 -19.74
N SER A 225 -2.12 17.91 -20.83
CA SER A 225 -1.66 19.23 -21.25
C SER A 225 -1.89 20.23 -20.13
N GLU A 226 -0.93 21.15 -19.89
CA GLU A 226 -1.09 22.18 -18.86
C GLU A 226 -2.45 22.87 -18.99
N GLY A 227 -3.28 22.79 -17.95
CA GLY A 227 -4.62 23.41 -17.90
C GLY A 227 -5.81 22.50 -18.22
N SER A 228 -5.59 21.22 -18.53
CA SER A 228 -6.68 20.23 -18.57
C SER A 228 -7.12 19.88 -17.16
N LYS A 229 -8.42 20.04 -16.87
CA LYS A 229 -9.04 19.61 -15.61
C LYS A 229 -9.42 18.16 -15.70
N CYS A 230 -9.18 17.41 -14.64
CA CYS A 230 -9.63 16.04 -14.58
C CYS A 230 -11.13 15.96 -14.27
N PRO A 231 -11.86 14.96 -14.82
CA PRO A 231 -13.32 14.88 -14.66
C PRO A 231 -13.83 14.82 -13.21
N TRP A 232 -12.96 14.47 -12.26
CA TRP A 232 -13.27 14.36 -10.84
C TRP A 232 -12.90 15.61 -10.02
N GLU A 233 -12.35 16.65 -10.65
CA GLU A 233 -11.96 17.94 -10.03
C GLU A 233 -13.07 19.00 -10.07
N GLU A 234 -14.25 18.69 -10.66
CA GLU A 234 -15.43 19.57 -10.68
C GLU A 234 -16.25 19.52 -9.38
#